data_AF-A0A4S4FLE6-F1
#
_entry.id   AF-A0A4S4FLE6-F1
#
_cell.length_a   1.000
_cell.length_b   1.000
_cell.length_c   1.000
_cell.angle_alpha   90.00
_cell.angle_beta   90.00
_cell.angle_gamma   90.00
#
_symmetry.space_group_name_H-M   'P 1'
#
loop_
_entity.id
_entity.type
_entity.pdbx_description
1 polymer ?
#
loop_
_entity_poly.entity_id
_entity_poly.type
_entity_poly.pdbx_seq_one_letter_code
_entity_poly.pdbx_strand_id
1 'polypeptide(L)'
;MKAGRRRVLPVVAGVVALLITIASVPLSIGEAVWDTIAYSFLPASMAIAGTVVAVRVRGNPIGWLMLAIGLEGGIGEALEGWGRHSGLPGSDVAGWASASLTYVGIGLIPVLLMLFPSGRLPSRRWRAVFWITVGAILLSVVSSTFSRTTTRTGSTEVNPIATPGPWADLAFSVGEVGLVVGLVAAIASLAVRYRRGGLLERQQLKWVLFCAAFLALIGPFAFAFYFESVLVQIAIAAILVALPIAIAIAVLRYRLYAIDRIISRTASYAIVTALVVGAYSLVVVSATAVIPSLPAVGIASATLVAAGIFLPVLRRVQHFIDRRFNRAQYDAVRVVEAFGDRLRSGSNPHLAGDELVDAVEQALQPSAVGLWMRRDASG
;
A
#
# COMPACT_ATOMS: atom_id res chain seq x y z
N MET A 1 -11.20 -24.84 28.23
CA MET A 1 -11.97 -24.79 26.95
C MET A 1 -12.24 -23.38 26.36
N LYS A 2 -12.47 -22.30 27.14
CA LYS A 2 -12.80 -20.96 26.58
C LYS A 2 -11.69 -20.30 25.73
N ALA A 3 -10.41 -20.62 25.97
CA ALA A 3 -9.28 -20.03 25.23
C ALA A 3 -9.11 -20.60 23.79
N GLY A 4 -9.50 -21.86 23.57
CA GLY A 4 -9.43 -22.52 22.25
C GLY A 4 -10.51 -22.03 21.29
N ARG A 5 -11.76 -21.95 21.76
CA ARG A 5 -12.93 -21.51 20.95
C ARG A 5 -12.76 -20.09 20.38
N ARG A 6 -12.02 -19.23 21.08
CA ARG A 6 -11.71 -17.85 20.63
C ARG A 6 -10.66 -17.77 19.51
N ARG A 7 -9.87 -18.82 19.25
CA ARG A 7 -8.93 -18.87 18.12
C ARG A 7 -9.58 -19.44 16.86
N VAL A 8 -10.58 -20.30 17.01
CA VAL A 8 -11.26 -20.96 15.89
C VAL A 8 -12.01 -19.94 15.03
N LEU A 9 -12.74 -19.00 15.64
CA LEU A 9 -13.58 -18.05 14.90
C LEU A 9 -12.83 -17.21 13.83
N PRO A 10 -11.73 -16.49 14.13
CA PRO A 10 -11.00 -15.72 13.12
C PRO A 10 -10.31 -16.59 12.06
N VAL A 11 -9.97 -17.84 12.40
CA VAL A 11 -9.41 -18.80 11.44
C VAL A 11 -10.50 -19.28 10.49
N VAL A 12 -11.66 -19.66 11.01
CA VAL A 12 -12.83 -20.05 10.19
C VAL A 12 -13.25 -18.90 9.28
N ALA A 13 -13.38 -17.69 9.81
CA ALA A 13 -13.73 -16.51 9.01
C ALA A 13 -12.71 -16.25 7.88
N GLY A 14 -11.41 -16.37 8.17
CA GLY A 14 -10.36 -16.22 7.16
C GLY A 14 -10.36 -17.31 6.11
N VAL A 15 -10.56 -18.57 6.51
CA VAL A 15 -10.68 -19.70 5.59
C VAL A 15 -11.90 -19.53 4.70
N VAL A 16 -13.05 -19.12 5.25
CA VAL A 16 -14.26 -18.84 4.47
C VAL A 16 -14.00 -17.72 3.47
N ALA A 17 -13.42 -16.60 3.90
CA ALA A 17 -13.08 -15.50 3.00
C ALA A 17 -12.15 -15.96 1.86
N LEU A 18 -11.10 -16.72 2.18
CA LEU A 18 -10.17 -17.26 1.18
C LEU A 18 -10.85 -18.23 0.21
N LEU A 19 -11.70 -19.13 0.71
CA LEU A 19 -12.42 -20.07 -0.14
C LEU A 19 -13.37 -19.34 -1.09
N ILE A 20 -14.05 -18.29 -0.62
CA ILE A 20 -14.90 -17.46 -1.47
C ILE A 20 -14.06 -16.74 -2.53
N THR A 21 -12.94 -16.12 -2.15
CA THR A 21 -12.02 -15.47 -3.11
C THR A 21 -11.43 -16.45 -4.13
N ILE A 22 -11.11 -17.68 -3.73
CA ILE A 22 -10.62 -18.69 -4.68
C ILE A 22 -11.75 -19.12 -5.63
N ALA A 23 -12.98 -19.26 -5.11
CA ALA A 23 -14.14 -19.63 -5.91
C ALA A 23 -14.60 -18.49 -6.85
N SER A 24 -14.32 -17.22 -6.53
CA SER A 24 -14.65 -16.10 -7.41
C SER A 24 -13.79 -16.06 -8.67
N VAL A 25 -12.52 -16.49 -8.60
CA VAL A 25 -11.60 -16.48 -9.76
C VAL A 25 -12.22 -17.13 -10.99
N PRO A 26 -12.64 -18.42 -10.99
CA PRO A 26 -13.19 -19.06 -12.18
C PRO A 26 -14.50 -18.43 -12.66
N LEU A 27 -15.29 -17.84 -11.77
CA LEU A 27 -16.53 -17.13 -12.12
C LEU A 27 -16.26 -15.80 -12.81
N SER A 28 -15.10 -15.20 -12.56
CA SER A 28 -14.72 -13.90 -13.10
C SER A 28 -13.75 -14.00 -14.29
N ILE A 29 -13.37 -15.21 -14.72
CA ILE A 29 -12.53 -15.43 -15.91
C ILE A 29 -13.34 -15.01 -17.16
N GLY A 30 -12.90 -13.93 -17.80
CA GLY A 30 -13.44 -13.39 -19.06
C GLY A 30 -12.32 -12.88 -19.97
N GLU A 31 -12.58 -11.87 -20.80
CA GLU A 31 -11.60 -11.32 -21.77
C GLU A 31 -10.31 -10.79 -21.14
N ALA A 32 -10.33 -10.38 -19.87
CA ALA A 32 -9.17 -9.84 -19.14
C ALA A 32 -8.80 -10.71 -17.92
N VAL A 33 -8.33 -11.95 -18.17
CA VAL A 33 -7.93 -12.93 -17.14
C VAL A 33 -7.01 -12.34 -16.06
N TRP A 34 -6.09 -11.46 -16.44
CA TRP A 34 -5.13 -10.84 -15.51
C TRP A 34 -5.79 -9.89 -14.52
N ASP A 35 -6.78 -9.12 -14.95
CA ASP A 35 -7.47 -8.14 -14.11
C ASP A 35 -8.21 -8.87 -12.98
N THR A 36 -8.92 -9.95 -13.33
CA THR A 36 -9.61 -10.83 -12.38
C THR A 36 -8.68 -11.43 -11.32
N ILE A 37 -7.51 -11.94 -11.74
CA ILE A 37 -6.53 -12.51 -10.81
C ILE A 37 -5.94 -11.41 -9.93
N ALA A 38 -5.64 -10.26 -10.50
CA ALA A 38 -5.09 -9.11 -9.78
C ALA A 38 -6.02 -8.63 -8.65
N TYR A 39 -7.32 -8.48 -8.94
CA TYR A 39 -8.31 -8.06 -7.96
C TYR A 39 -8.52 -9.06 -6.83
N SER A 40 -8.41 -10.37 -7.11
CA SER A 40 -8.54 -11.43 -6.11
C SER A 40 -7.42 -11.42 -5.04
N PHE A 41 -6.26 -10.82 -5.32
CA PHE A 41 -5.16 -10.78 -4.35
C PHE A 41 -5.43 -9.85 -3.15
N LEU A 42 -6.16 -8.76 -3.34
CA LEU A 42 -6.45 -7.83 -2.24
C LEU A 42 -7.35 -8.49 -1.17
N PRO A 43 -8.51 -9.10 -1.52
CA PRO A 43 -9.33 -9.83 -0.55
C PRO A 43 -8.56 -10.97 0.13
N ALA A 44 -7.78 -11.75 -0.63
CA ALA A 44 -6.99 -12.85 -0.08
C ALA A 44 -5.93 -12.36 0.93
N SER A 45 -5.19 -11.29 0.59
CA SER A 45 -4.18 -10.72 1.48
C SER A 45 -4.80 -10.07 2.73
N MET A 46 -5.95 -9.40 2.59
CA MET A 46 -6.75 -8.90 3.72
C MET A 46 -7.23 -10.03 4.63
N ALA A 47 -7.72 -11.13 4.07
CA ALA A 47 -8.17 -12.30 4.83
C ALA A 47 -7.03 -12.95 5.62
N ILE A 48 -5.89 -13.23 4.96
CA ILE A 48 -4.71 -13.85 5.59
C ILE A 48 -4.17 -12.94 6.70
N ALA A 49 -3.89 -11.68 6.37
CA ALA A 49 -3.32 -10.72 7.30
C ALA A 49 -4.29 -10.45 8.47
N GLY A 50 -5.59 -10.33 8.17
CA GLY A 50 -6.66 -10.16 9.16
C GLY A 50 -6.77 -11.33 10.13
N THR A 51 -6.74 -12.59 9.65
CA THR A 51 -6.71 -13.78 10.51
C THR A 51 -5.51 -13.77 11.44
N VAL A 52 -4.32 -13.50 10.92
CA VAL A 52 -3.09 -13.48 11.74
C VAL A 52 -3.20 -12.41 12.83
N VAL A 53 -3.65 -11.20 12.48
CA VAL A 53 -3.83 -10.10 13.44
C VAL A 53 -4.90 -10.42 14.47
N ALA A 54 -6.06 -10.94 14.06
CA ALA A 54 -7.17 -11.27 14.96
C ALA A 54 -6.82 -12.39 15.95
N VAL A 55 -6.01 -13.37 15.52
CA VAL A 55 -5.52 -14.46 16.39
C VAL A 55 -4.44 -13.98 17.37
N ARG A 56 -3.51 -13.12 16.91
CA ARG A 56 -2.34 -12.71 17.69
C ARG A 56 -2.59 -11.49 18.60
N VAL A 57 -3.39 -10.53 18.16
CA VAL A 57 -3.64 -9.26 18.89
C VAL A 57 -5.09 -9.21 19.40
N ARG A 58 -5.32 -9.90 20.51
CA ARG A 58 -6.66 -10.02 21.10
C ARG A 58 -7.22 -8.66 21.56
N GLY A 59 -8.48 -8.40 21.21
CA GLY A 59 -9.17 -7.17 21.59
C GLY A 59 -8.92 -5.99 20.66
N ASN A 60 -8.08 -6.14 19.63
CA ASN A 60 -7.91 -5.12 18.59
C ASN A 60 -8.88 -5.41 17.42
N PRO A 61 -9.82 -4.49 17.09
CA PRO A 61 -10.77 -4.66 15.99
C PRO A 61 -10.13 -4.70 14.60
N ILE A 62 -8.87 -4.27 14.43
CA ILE A 62 -8.23 -4.17 13.10
C ILE A 62 -8.21 -5.52 12.38
N GLY A 63 -7.86 -6.61 13.07
CA GLY A 63 -7.85 -7.94 12.44
C GLY A 63 -9.23 -8.36 11.95
N TRP A 64 -10.29 -7.99 12.67
CA TRP A 64 -11.68 -8.25 12.26
C TRP A 64 -12.13 -7.34 11.11
N LEU A 65 -11.70 -6.08 11.09
CA LEU A 65 -11.98 -5.17 9.97
C LEU A 65 -11.28 -5.63 8.69
N MET A 66 -10.03 -6.09 8.78
CA MET A 66 -9.33 -6.69 7.66
C MET A 66 -10.03 -7.95 7.16
N LEU A 67 -10.51 -8.81 8.07
CA LEU A 67 -11.33 -9.96 7.69
C LEU A 67 -12.65 -9.55 7.04
N ALA A 68 -13.32 -8.51 7.53
CA ALA A 68 -14.55 -8.00 6.94
C ALA A 68 -14.32 -7.47 5.53
N ILE A 69 -13.24 -6.71 5.29
CA ILE A 69 -12.84 -6.23 3.96
C ILE A 69 -12.49 -7.41 3.04
N GLY A 70 -11.75 -8.41 3.54
CA GLY A 70 -11.40 -9.60 2.75
C GLY A 70 -12.62 -10.44 2.38
N LEU A 71 -13.59 -10.58 3.30
CA LEU A 71 -14.83 -11.31 3.06
C LEU A 71 -15.74 -10.55 2.09
N GLU A 72 -15.90 -9.25 2.29
CA GLU A 72 -16.65 -8.36 1.41
C GLU A 72 -16.09 -8.42 -0.01
N GLY A 73 -14.78 -8.23 -0.19
CA GLY A 73 -14.16 -8.28 -1.50
C GLY A 73 -14.28 -9.66 -2.16
N GLY A 74 -14.13 -10.75 -1.41
CA GLY A 74 -14.34 -12.10 -1.97
C GLY A 74 -15.78 -12.32 -2.46
N ILE A 75 -16.77 -11.88 -1.68
CA ILE A 75 -18.19 -11.99 -2.06
C ILE A 75 -18.50 -11.07 -3.25
N GLY A 76 -17.98 -9.84 -3.25
CA GLY A 76 -18.15 -8.87 -4.34
C GLY A 76 -17.64 -9.40 -5.66
N GLU A 77 -16.41 -9.94 -5.68
CA GLU A 77 -15.83 -10.55 -6.87
C GLU A 77 -16.63 -11.76 -7.36
N ALA A 78 -17.13 -12.60 -6.46
CA ALA A 78 -17.95 -13.76 -6.84
C ALA A 78 -19.29 -13.35 -7.45
N LEU A 79 -19.94 -12.34 -6.87
CA LEU A 79 -21.20 -11.78 -7.36
C LEU A 79 -21.01 -11.07 -8.70
N GLU A 80 -19.90 -10.34 -8.87
CA GLU A 80 -19.54 -9.70 -10.12
C GLU A 80 -19.30 -10.72 -11.23
N GLY A 81 -18.49 -11.74 -10.96
CA GLY A 81 -18.24 -12.84 -11.90
C GLY A 81 -19.53 -13.54 -12.34
N TRP A 82 -20.41 -13.83 -11.37
CA TRP A 82 -21.73 -14.39 -11.66
C TRP A 82 -22.59 -13.46 -12.52
N GLY A 83 -22.60 -12.16 -12.22
CA GLY A 83 -23.38 -11.16 -12.95
C GLY A 83 -22.99 -11.01 -14.41
N ARG A 84 -21.70 -11.20 -14.75
CA ARG A 84 -21.21 -11.15 -16.13
C ARG A 84 -21.77 -12.26 -17.04
N HIS A 85 -22.30 -13.34 -16.46
CA HIS A 85 -22.84 -14.47 -17.21
C HIS A 85 -24.34 -14.29 -17.45
N SER A 86 -24.71 -13.54 -18.49
CA SER A 86 -26.10 -13.16 -18.84
C SER A 86 -27.08 -14.32 -19.12
N GLY A 87 -26.60 -15.57 -19.15
CA GLY A 87 -27.41 -16.79 -19.26
C GLY A 87 -27.70 -17.51 -17.94
N LEU A 88 -27.10 -17.07 -16.82
CA LEU A 88 -27.31 -17.68 -15.51
C LEU A 88 -28.53 -17.06 -14.80
N PRO A 89 -29.31 -17.86 -14.07
CA PRO A 89 -30.41 -17.33 -13.27
C PRO A 89 -29.87 -16.36 -12.23
N GLY A 90 -30.45 -15.15 -12.20
CA GLY A 90 -30.11 -14.11 -11.23
C GLY A 90 -28.80 -13.34 -11.52
N SER A 91 -28.27 -13.38 -12.75
CA SER A 91 -27.11 -12.57 -13.17
C SER A 91 -27.28 -11.09 -12.81
N ASP A 92 -28.41 -10.49 -13.17
CA ASP A 92 -28.67 -9.06 -12.97
C ASP A 92 -28.73 -8.70 -11.48
N VAL A 93 -29.28 -9.60 -10.67
CA VAL A 93 -29.33 -9.45 -9.20
C VAL A 93 -27.93 -9.57 -8.61
N ALA A 94 -27.09 -10.46 -9.13
CA ALA A 94 -25.71 -10.61 -8.67
C ALA A 94 -24.84 -9.40 -9.03
N GLY A 95 -24.93 -8.89 -10.26
CA GLY A 95 -24.25 -7.66 -10.69
C GLY A 95 -24.66 -6.45 -9.85
N TRP A 96 -25.97 -6.27 -9.63
CA TRP A 96 -26.51 -5.25 -8.73
C TRP A 96 -25.97 -5.40 -7.29
N ALA A 97 -26.01 -6.60 -6.72
CA ALA A 97 -25.57 -6.84 -5.35
C ALA A 97 -24.06 -6.58 -5.18
N SER A 98 -23.25 -6.93 -6.18
CA SER A 98 -21.81 -6.62 -6.19
C SER A 98 -21.55 -5.11 -6.16
N ALA A 99 -22.28 -4.35 -6.98
CA ALA A 99 -22.13 -2.90 -7.02
C ALA A 99 -22.49 -2.23 -5.69
N SER A 100 -23.56 -2.66 -5.03
CA SER A 100 -23.89 -2.15 -3.68
C SER A 100 -22.85 -2.56 -2.64
N LEU A 101 -22.31 -3.78 -2.76
CA LEU A 101 -21.33 -4.30 -1.81
C LEU A 101 -19.99 -3.54 -1.87
N THR A 102 -19.59 -3.08 -3.05
CA THR A 102 -18.37 -2.28 -3.27
C THR A 102 -18.26 -1.06 -2.33
N TYR A 103 -19.38 -0.39 -2.04
CA TYR A 103 -19.40 0.75 -1.13
C TYR A 103 -19.13 0.36 0.33
N VAL A 104 -19.44 -0.87 0.71
CA VAL A 104 -19.06 -1.42 2.02
C VAL A 104 -17.55 -1.57 2.08
N GLY A 105 -16.92 -2.18 1.08
CA GLY A 105 -15.47 -2.35 1.00
C GLY A 105 -14.71 -1.03 1.05
N ILE A 106 -15.05 -0.10 0.16
CA ILE A 106 -14.47 1.25 0.12
C ILE A 106 -14.69 1.97 1.45
N GLY A 107 -15.88 1.84 2.02
CA GLY A 107 -16.27 2.43 3.30
C GLY A 107 -15.52 1.90 4.52
N LEU A 108 -15.16 0.63 4.53
CA LEU A 108 -14.44 0.01 5.64
C LEU A 108 -12.97 0.44 5.71
N ILE A 109 -12.37 0.89 4.59
CA ILE A 109 -11.00 1.41 4.55
C ILE A 109 -10.80 2.63 5.47
N PRO A 110 -11.55 3.75 5.35
CA PRO A 110 -11.40 4.90 6.24
C PRO A 110 -11.70 4.54 7.69
N VAL A 111 -12.64 3.63 7.95
CA VAL A 111 -12.91 3.11 9.30
C VAL A 111 -11.69 2.38 9.87
N LEU A 112 -11.07 1.49 9.07
CA LEU A 112 -9.85 0.79 9.44
C LEU A 112 -8.73 1.77 9.75
N LEU A 113 -8.49 2.75 8.88
CA LEU A 113 -7.46 3.78 9.06
C LEU A 113 -7.74 4.66 10.29
N MET A 114 -9.00 5.03 10.54
CA MET A 114 -9.38 5.78 11.74
C MET A 114 -9.13 5.02 13.03
N LEU A 115 -9.22 3.69 13.03
CA LEU A 115 -8.99 2.87 14.22
C LEU A 115 -7.52 2.41 14.34
N PHE A 116 -6.75 2.47 13.26
CA PHE A 116 -5.35 2.08 13.22
C PHE A 116 -4.47 2.95 14.14
N PRO A 117 -3.45 2.38 14.82
CA PRO A 117 -3.11 0.95 14.97
C PRO A 117 -3.70 0.30 16.22
N SER A 118 -4.25 1.08 17.14
CA SER A 118 -4.62 0.64 18.49
C SER A 118 -6.07 0.15 18.62
N GLY A 119 -6.87 0.30 17.57
CA GLY A 119 -8.29 -0.05 17.58
C GLY A 119 -9.20 0.97 18.26
N ARG A 120 -8.69 2.18 18.54
CA ARG A 120 -9.40 3.21 19.29
C ARG A 120 -9.29 4.53 18.56
N LEU A 121 -10.35 5.33 18.55
CA LEU A 121 -10.35 6.67 17.96
C LEU A 121 -9.42 7.65 18.72
N PRO A 122 -8.88 8.71 18.08
CA PRO A 122 -7.89 9.59 18.71
C PRO A 122 -8.44 10.40 19.89
N SER A 123 -9.73 10.76 19.87
CA SER A 123 -10.41 11.48 20.96
C SER A 123 -11.93 11.29 20.90
N ARG A 124 -12.66 11.78 21.91
CA ARG A 124 -14.14 11.72 21.94
C ARG A 124 -14.80 12.43 20.75
N ARG A 125 -14.22 13.52 20.24
CA ARG A 125 -14.75 14.28 19.09
C ARG A 125 -14.72 13.47 17.79
N TRP A 126 -13.75 12.58 17.65
CA TRP A 126 -13.65 11.67 16.51
C TRP A 126 -14.75 10.60 16.45
N ARG A 127 -15.53 10.41 17.53
CA ARG A 127 -16.71 9.53 17.49
C ARG A 127 -17.78 10.07 16.54
N ALA A 128 -17.97 11.39 16.50
CA ALA A 128 -18.90 12.01 15.56
C ALA A 128 -18.45 11.76 14.12
N VAL A 129 -17.16 12.01 13.83
CA VAL A 129 -16.56 11.77 12.51
C VAL A 129 -16.71 10.30 12.10
N PHE A 130 -16.41 9.36 13.00
CA PHE A 130 -16.60 7.93 12.77
C PHE A 130 -18.05 7.60 12.40
N TRP A 131 -19.03 8.11 13.15
CA TRP A 131 -20.44 7.84 12.87
C TRP A 131 -20.94 8.53 11.60
N ILE A 132 -20.40 9.71 11.26
CA ILE A 132 -20.67 10.37 9.97
C ILE A 132 -20.15 9.50 8.83
N THR A 133 -18.93 8.96 8.94
CA THR A 133 -18.39 8.03 7.94
C THR A 133 -19.25 6.77 7.84
N VAL A 134 -19.65 6.15 8.96
CA VAL A 134 -20.57 5.00 8.94
C VAL A 134 -21.91 5.35 8.30
N GLY A 135 -22.47 6.53 8.60
CA GLY A 135 -23.69 7.03 7.97
C GLY A 135 -23.53 7.24 6.46
N ALA A 136 -22.38 7.75 6.01
CA ALA A 136 -22.08 7.90 4.59
C ALA A 136 -21.99 6.54 3.87
N ILE A 137 -21.38 5.54 4.50
CA ILE A 137 -21.34 4.16 3.97
C ILE A 137 -22.76 3.62 3.80
N LEU A 138 -23.58 3.69 4.86
CA LEU A 138 -24.96 3.23 4.81
C LEU A 138 -25.77 3.99 3.75
N LEU A 139 -25.58 5.30 3.65
CA LEU A 139 -26.24 6.13 2.65
C LEU A 139 -25.82 5.73 1.23
N SER A 140 -24.53 5.51 0.96
CA SER A 140 -24.03 5.04 -0.33
C SER A 140 -24.58 3.66 -0.70
N VAL A 141 -24.58 2.71 0.24
CA VAL A 141 -25.12 1.37 0.00
C VAL A 141 -26.62 1.44 -0.33
N VAL A 142 -27.40 2.13 0.50
CA VAL A 142 -28.85 2.27 0.31
C VAL A 142 -29.18 3.04 -0.96
N SER A 143 -28.49 4.15 -1.25
CA SER A 143 -28.74 4.92 -2.46
C SER A 143 -28.33 4.17 -3.73
N SER A 144 -27.22 3.42 -3.71
CA SER A 144 -26.83 2.54 -4.82
C SER A 144 -27.87 1.44 -5.09
N THR A 145 -28.63 1.03 -4.06
CA THR A 145 -29.73 0.07 -4.21
C THR A 145 -30.88 0.65 -5.05
N PHE A 146 -31.09 1.96 -5.04
CA PHE A 146 -32.21 2.61 -5.72
C PHE A 146 -31.82 3.41 -6.96
N SER A 147 -30.53 3.66 -7.20
CA SER A 147 -30.05 4.40 -8.37
C SER A 147 -30.32 3.62 -9.66
N ARG A 148 -30.68 4.35 -10.73
CA ARG A 148 -31.04 3.75 -12.04
C ARG A 148 -29.84 3.16 -12.77
N THR A 149 -28.64 3.63 -12.45
CA THR A 149 -27.44 3.35 -13.22
C THR A 149 -26.42 2.69 -12.30
N THR A 150 -26.26 1.38 -12.46
CA THR A 150 -25.08 0.69 -11.92
C THR A 150 -23.96 0.85 -12.93
N THR A 151 -23.16 1.91 -12.81
CA THR A 151 -21.99 2.09 -13.69
C THR A 151 -20.89 1.11 -13.30
N ARG A 152 -20.64 0.09 -14.14
CA ARG A 152 -19.34 -0.16 -14.79
C ARG A 152 -19.26 -1.55 -15.47
N THR A 153 -19.46 -1.58 -16.80
CA THR A 153 -18.69 -2.30 -17.86
C THR A 153 -19.42 -2.19 -19.21
N GLY A 154 -19.77 -0.98 -19.67
CA GLY A 154 -20.37 -0.79 -21.01
C GLY A 154 -21.79 -1.35 -21.23
N SER A 155 -22.26 -2.26 -20.37
CA SER A 155 -23.66 -2.64 -20.24
C SER A 155 -24.34 -1.73 -19.23
N THR A 156 -25.37 -1.01 -19.67
CA THR A 156 -26.37 -0.44 -18.76
C THR A 156 -27.24 -1.57 -18.25
N GLU A 157 -26.76 -2.29 -17.23
CA GLU A 157 -27.61 -3.22 -16.49
C GLU A 157 -28.63 -2.40 -15.70
N VAL A 158 -29.91 -2.58 -16.04
CA VAL A 158 -31.01 -1.87 -15.41
C VAL A 158 -31.25 -2.51 -14.06
N ASN A 159 -30.97 -1.77 -12.99
CA ASN A 159 -31.24 -2.22 -11.63
C ASN A 159 -32.72 -2.66 -11.49
N PRO A 160 -33.01 -3.92 -11.11
CA PRO A 160 -34.37 -4.46 -11.06
C PRO A 160 -35.31 -3.75 -10.08
N ILE A 161 -34.75 -3.08 -9.07
CA ILE A 161 -35.49 -2.40 -7.99
C ILE A 161 -35.30 -0.88 -8.10
N ALA A 162 -34.74 -0.38 -9.22
CA ALA A 162 -34.56 1.04 -9.43
C ALA A 162 -35.89 1.78 -9.28
N THR A 163 -35.95 2.69 -8.32
CA THR A 163 -37.07 3.62 -8.20
C THR A 163 -36.65 4.95 -8.82
N PRO A 164 -37.25 5.35 -9.95
CA PRO A 164 -37.16 6.71 -10.47
C PRO A 164 -37.29 7.80 -9.40
N GLY A 165 -36.22 8.52 -9.06
CA GLY A 165 -36.35 9.67 -8.17
C GLY A 165 -35.09 10.52 -8.00
N PRO A 166 -35.18 11.86 -8.08
CA PRO A 166 -34.03 12.76 -7.90
C PRO A 166 -33.42 12.68 -6.48
N TRP A 167 -34.16 12.14 -5.51
CA TRP A 167 -33.67 11.95 -4.15
C TRP A 167 -32.63 10.82 -4.05
N ALA A 168 -32.72 9.78 -4.89
CA ALA A 168 -31.78 8.64 -4.86
C ALA A 168 -30.41 9.07 -5.39
N ASP A 169 -30.39 9.80 -6.52
CA ASP A 169 -29.16 10.32 -7.12
C ASP A 169 -28.49 11.39 -6.24
N LEU A 170 -29.28 12.25 -5.58
CA LEU A 170 -28.77 13.19 -4.60
C LEU A 170 -28.19 12.48 -3.36
N ALA A 171 -28.93 11.51 -2.81
CA ALA A 171 -28.47 10.73 -1.65
C ALA A 171 -27.17 9.97 -1.98
N PHE A 172 -27.06 9.43 -3.18
CA PHE A 172 -25.87 8.78 -3.69
C PHE A 172 -24.68 9.75 -3.75
N SER A 173 -24.87 10.92 -4.37
CA SER A 173 -23.84 11.96 -4.45
C SER A 173 -23.38 12.43 -3.06
N VAL A 174 -24.31 12.62 -2.13
CA VAL A 174 -24.01 12.97 -0.73
C VAL A 174 -23.24 11.86 -0.04
N GLY A 175 -23.60 10.59 -0.28
CA GLY A 175 -22.88 9.42 0.22
C GLY A 175 -21.43 9.39 -0.26
N GLU A 176 -21.20 9.56 -1.57
CA GLU A 176 -19.85 9.58 -2.16
C GLU A 176 -18.99 10.71 -1.59
N VAL A 177 -19.52 11.93 -1.52
CA VAL A 177 -18.84 13.06 -0.89
C VAL A 177 -18.53 12.74 0.57
N GLY A 178 -19.48 12.12 1.28
CA GLY A 178 -19.30 11.66 2.66
C GLY A 178 -18.18 10.63 2.81
N LEU A 179 -18.03 9.69 1.86
CA LEU A 179 -16.93 8.72 1.84
C LEU A 179 -15.58 9.40 1.61
N VAL A 180 -15.50 10.34 0.68
CA VAL A 180 -14.28 11.14 0.43
C VAL A 180 -13.89 11.93 1.68
N VAL A 181 -14.85 12.62 2.30
CA VAL A 181 -14.64 13.35 3.56
C VAL A 181 -14.22 12.41 4.67
N GLY A 182 -14.81 11.21 4.75
CA GLY A 182 -14.44 10.16 5.69
C GLY A 182 -12.99 9.70 5.50
N LEU A 183 -12.54 9.52 4.26
CA LEU A 183 -11.16 9.17 3.93
C LEU A 183 -10.18 10.28 4.32
N VAL A 184 -10.49 11.54 3.96
CA VAL A 184 -9.67 12.70 4.35
C VAL A 184 -9.58 12.80 5.88
N ALA A 185 -10.70 12.61 6.58
CA ALA A 185 -10.71 12.61 8.03
C ALA A 185 -9.91 11.43 8.61
N ALA A 186 -9.95 10.25 7.99
CA ALA A 186 -9.14 9.11 8.40
C ALA A 186 -7.63 9.41 8.30
N ILE A 187 -7.19 10.01 7.20
CA ILE A 187 -5.81 10.47 7.01
C ILE A 187 -5.44 11.53 8.05
N ALA A 188 -6.31 12.51 8.29
CA ALA A 188 -6.11 13.52 9.32
C ALA A 188 -6.01 12.88 10.73
N SER A 189 -6.76 11.82 10.99
CA SER A 189 -6.68 11.07 12.25
C SER A 189 -5.30 10.45 12.45
N LEU A 190 -4.68 9.89 11.40
CA LEU A 190 -3.33 9.35 11.42
C LEU A 190 -2.31 10.46 11.71
N ALA A 191 -2.46 11.64 11.07
CA ALA A 191 -1.59 12.78 11.31
C ALA A 191 -1.68 13.30 12.75
N VAL A 192 -2.90 13.39 13.31
CA VAL A 192 -3.12 13.78 14.71
C VAL A 192 -2.45 12.78 15.66
N ARG A 193 -2.58 11.47 15.41
CA ARG A 193 -1.90 10.44 16.19
C ARG A 193 -0.39 10.50 16.05
N TYR A 194 0.11 10.75 14.85
CA TYR A 194 1.55 10.88 14.63
C TYR A 194 2.12 12.02 15.47
N ARG A 195 1.42 13.17 15.53
CA ARG A 195 1.86 14.32 16.33
C ARG A 195 1.77 14.06 17.84
N ARG A 196 0.68 13.43 18.31
CA ARG A 196 0.41 13.24 19.75
C ARG A 196 0.97 11.94 20.35
N GLY A 197 1.26 10.94 19.51
CA GLY A 197 1.64 9.59 19.94
C GLY A 197 3.11 9.48 20.35
N GLY A 198 3.39 8.47 21.17
CA GLY A 198 4.76 8.12 21.58
C GLY A 198 5.58 7.50 20.44
N LEU A 199 6.87 7.24 20.70
CA LEU A 199 7.82 6.73 19.70
C LEU A 199 7.33 5.47 18.97
N LEU A 200 6.73 4.52 19.71
CA LEU A 200 6.25 3.26 19.14
C LEU A 200 5.03 3.46 18.23
N GLU A 201 4.08 4.32 18.59
CA GLU A 201 2.90 4.58 17.76
C GLU A 201 3.28 5.31 16.47
N ARG A 202 4.22 6.27 16.56
CA ARG A 202 4.76 6.95 15.38
C ARG A 202 5.39 5.97 14.38
N GLN A 203 6.14 4.99 14.86
CA GLN A 203 6.74 3.97 13.99
C GLN A 203 5.70 3.05 13.34
N GLN A 204 4.61 2.69 14.03
CA GLN A 204 3.51 1.94 13.42
C GLN A 204 2.84 2.73 12.29
N LEU A 205 2.68 4.05 12.47
CA LEU A 205 2.07 4.95 11.50
C LEU A 205 2.96 5.19 10.28
N LYS A 206 4.28 5.16 10.41
CA LYS A 206 5.21 5.37 9.29
C LYS A 206 4.96 4.41 8.13
N TRP A 207 4.62 3.14 8.39
CA TRP A 207 4.30 2.18 7.33
C TRP A 207 3.10 2.59 6.49
N VAL A 208 2.01 2.93 7.16
CA VAL A 208 0.76 3.30 6.50
C VAL A 208 0.93 4.62 5.77
N LEU A 209 1.59 5.60 6.40
CA LEU A 209 1.92 6.88 5.77
C LEU A 209 2.85 6.71 4.57
N PHE A 210 3.83 5.80 4.62
CA PHE A 210 4.71 5.50 3.50
C PHE A 210 3.94 4.88 2.34
N CYS A 211 3.10 3.87 2.59
CA CYS A 211 2.26 3.26 1.55
C CYS A 211 1.29 4.28 0.95
N ALA A 212 0.66 5.11 1.78
CA ALA A 212 -0.24 6.17 1.33
C ALA A 212 0.48 7.23 0.49
N ALA A 213 1.67 7.68 0.90
CA ALA A 213 2.47 8.63 0.14
C ALA A 213 2.94 8.04 -1.21
N PHE A 214 3.34 6.76 -1.21
CA PHE A 214 3.73 6.05 -2.43
C PHE A 214 2.55 5.92 -3.40
N LEU A 215 1.37 5.54 -2.91
CA LEU A 215 0.13 5.51 -3.69
C LEU A 215 -0.28 6.90 -4.19
N ALA A 216 -0.15 7.95 -3.38
CA ALA A 216 -0.47 9.32 -3.82
C ALA A 216 0.49 9.80 -4.92
N LEU A 217 1.76 9.39 -4.86
CA LEU A 217 2.79 9.77 -5.83
C LEU A 217 2.64 9.03 -7.17
N ILE A 218 2.38 7.72 -7.13
CA ILE A 218 2.33 6.86 -8.32
C ILE A 218 0.91 6.70 -8.86
N GLY A 219 -0.11 6.91 -8.02
CA GLY A 219 -1.53 6.75 -8.34
C GLY A 219 -1.98 7.44 -9.61
N PRO A 220 -1.65 8.73 -9.87
CA PRO A 220 -2.03 9.39 -11.11
C PRO A 220 -1.45 8.72 -12.37
N PHE A 221 -0.19 8.30 -12.32
CA PHE A 221 0.45 7.57 -13.40
C PHE A 221 -0.18 6.18 -13.57
N ALA A 222 -0.34 5.45 -12.47
CA ALA A 222 -1.00 4.16 -12.43
C ALA A 222 -2.42 4.21 -13.04
N PHE A 223 -3.18 5.26 -12.75
CA PHE A 223 -4.50 5.48 -13.31
C PHE A 223 -4.45 5.76 -14.82
N ALA A 224 -3.55 6.63 -15.27
CA ALA A 224 -3.43 7.00 -16.68
C ALA A 224 -3.02 5.83 -17.59
N PHE A 225 -2.20 4.90 -17.08
CA PHE A 225 -1.65 3.77 -17.86
C PHE A 225 -2.26 2.42 -17.49
N TYR A 226 -3.34 2.39 -16.70
CA TYR A 226 -3.92 1.13 -16.18
C TYR A 226 -4.30 0.17 -17.30
N PHE A 227 -5.02 0.64 -18.31
CA PHE A 227 -5.51 -0.19 -19.41
C PHE A 227 -4.48 -0.41 -20.52
N GLU A 228 -3.40 0.37 -20.52
CA GLU A 228 -2.37 0.35 -21.56
C GLU A 228 -1.18 -0.57 -21.22
N SER A 229 -1.03 -0.95 -19.94
CA SER A 229 0.16 -1.67 -19.47
C SER A 229 -0.15 -2.72 -18.42
N VAL A 230 0.04 -3.99 -18.78
CA VAL A 230 -0.02 -5.13 -17.86
C VAL A 230 0.98 -4.99 -16.70
N LEU A 231 2.15 -4.39 -16.96
CA LEU A 231 3.14 -4.15 -15.91
C LEU A 231 2.61 -3.18 -14.84
N VAL A 232 1.87 -2.14 -15.25
CA VAL A 232 1.24 -1.18 -14.34
C VAL A 232 0.16 -1.88 -13.50
N GLN A 233 -0.66 -2.74 -14.12
CA GLN A 233 -1.66 -3.53 -13.40
C GLN A 233 -1.02 -4.44 -12.35
N ILE A 234 0.05 -5.17 -12.71
CA ILE A 234 0.81 -6.02 -11.77
C ILE A 234 1.39 -5.19 -10.63
N ALA A 235 1.96 -4.02 -10.93
CA ALA A 235 2.55 -3.14 -9.91
C ALA A 235 1.48 -2.64 -8.92
N ILE A 236 0.30 -2.25 -9.40
CA ILE A 236 -0.83 -1.83 -8.56
C ILE A 236 -1.29 -2.99 -7.67
N ALA A 237 -1.49 -4.17 -8.24
CA ALA A 237 -1.88 -5.36 -7.50
C ALA A 237 -0.87 -5.68 -6.37
N ALA A 238 0.43 -5.61 -6.67
CA ALA A 238 1.48 -5.82 -5.68
C ALA A 238 1.43 -4.80 -4.54
N ILE A 239 1.16 -3.52 -4.84
CA ILE A 239 1.02 -2.48 -3.81
C ILE A 239 -0.22 -2.71 -2.94
N LEU A 240 -1.34 -3.08 -3.56
CA LEU A 240 -2.58 -3.39 -2.86
C LEU A 240 -2.41 -4.58 -1.90
N VAL A 241 -1.61 -5.58 -2.25
CA VAL A 241 -1.24 -6.70 -1.36
C VAL A 241 -0.25 -6.30 -0.26
N ALA A 242 0.67 -5.40 -0.57
CA ALA A 242 1.67 -4.93 0.40
C ALA A 242 1.02 -4.17 1.56
N LEU A 243 -0.09 -3.45 1.32
CA LEU A 243 -0.75 -2.62 2.32
C LEU A 243 -1.34 -3.41 3.51
N PRO A 244 -2.15 -4.48 3.32
CA PRO A 244 -2.60 -5.37 4.39
C PRO A 244 -1.45 -5.99 5.17
N ILE A 245 -0.39 -6.40 4.48
CA ILE A 245 0.80 -6.98 5.10
C ILE A 245 1.51 -5.94 5.97
N ALA A 246 1.68 -4.72 5.48
CA ALA A 246 2.25 -3.61 6.23
C ALA A 246 1.42 -3.27 7.47
N ILE A 247 0.09 -3.23 7.35
CA ILE A 247 -0.83 -3.03 8.48
C ILE A 247 -0.65 -4.14 9.51
N ALA A 248 -0.60 -5.41 9.09
CA ALA A 248 -0.40 -6.54 9.99
C ALA A 248 0.96 -6.48 10.69
N ILE A 249 2.05 -6.23 9.97
CA ILE A 249 3.40 -6.05 10.55
C ILE A 249 3.40 -4.93 11.59
N ALA A 250 2.79 -3.78 11.25
CA ALA A 250 2.70 -2.64 12.13
C ALA A 250 1.91 -2.95 13.41
N VAL A 251 0.75 -3.61 13.29
CA VAL A 251 -0.08 -3.99 14.45
C VAL A 251 0.58 -5.07 15.30
N LEU A 252 1.29 -6.02 14.69
CA LEU A 252 2.04 -7.09 15.37
C LEU A 252 3.35 -6.61 16.01
N ARG A 253 3.75 -5.36 15.78
CA ARG A 253 4.96 -4.73 16.32
C ARG A 253 6.27 -5.45 15.95
N TYR A 254 6.32 -6.11 14.80
CA TYR A 254 7.50 -6.89 14.41
C TYR A 254 8.62 -5.97 13.90
N ARG A 255 9.78 -5.96 14.57
CA ARG A 255 11.03 -5.24 14.16
C ARG A 255 10.86 -3.78 13.70
N LEU A 256 10.04 -3.00 14.41
CA LEU A 256 9.65 -1.63 14.05
C LEU A 256 10.81 -0.66 13.69
N TYR A 257 12.02 -0.88 14.23
CA TYR A 257 13.21 -0.04 13.99
C TYR A 257 14.02 -0.41 12.74
N ALA A 258 14.01 -1.68 12.31
CA ALA A 258 14.71 -2.09 11.09
C ALA A 258 14.06 -1.48 9.82
N ILE A 259 12.84 -0.98 9.99
CA ILE A 259 11.95 -0.50 8.94
C ILE A 259 12.28 0.94 8.56
N ASP A 260 12.73 1.77 9.51
CA ASP A 260 13.13 3.14 9.23
C ASP A 260 14.22 3.19 8.15
N ARG A 261 15.11 2.19 8.13
CA ARG A 261 16.13 2.01 7.10
C ARG A 261 15.55 1.60 5.74
N ILE A 262 14.54 0.72 5.72
CA ILE A 262 13.86 0.32 4.47
C ILE A 262 13.13 1.52 3.88
N ILE A 263 12.35 2.24 4.70
CA ILE A 263 11.58 3.42 4.28
C ILE A 263 12.49 4.50 3.71
N SER A 264 13.61 4.83 4.37
CA SER A 264 14.52 5.85 3.84
C SER A 264 15.07 5.46 2.47
N ARG A 265 15.44 4.18 2.28
CA ARG A 265 15.98 3.70 1.01
C ARG A 265 14.91 3.70 -0.08
N THR A 266 13.71 3.17 0.21
CA THR A 266 12.63 3.08 -0.77
C THR A 266 12.00 4.44 -1.09
N ALA A 267 11.86 5.35 -0.12
CA ALA A 267 11.33 6.69 -0.35
C ALA A 267 12.22 7.50 -1.31
N SER A 268 13.53 7.44 -1.10
CA SER A 268 14.53 8.01 -2.00
C SER A 268 14.37 7.51 -3.44
N TYR A 269 14.35 6.19 -3.65
CA TYR A 269 14.14 5.63 -4.99
C TYR A 269 12.76 5.97 -5.56
N ALA A 270 11.71 5.96 -4.74
CA ALA A 270 10.34 6.29 -5.16
C ALA A 270 10.23 7.73 -5.66
N ILE A 271 10.79 8.70 -4.92
CA ILE A 271 10.79 10.12 -5.31
C ILE A 271 11.55 10.33 -6.62
N VAL A 272 12.73 9.74 -6.75
CA VAL A 272 13.52 9.85 -7.98
C VAL A 272 12.81 9.22 -9.17
N THR A 273 12.25 8.03 -8.98
CA THR A 273 11.51 7.33 -10.02
C THR A 273 10.31 8.15 -10.45
N ALA A 274 9.54 8.69 -9.50
CA ALA A 274 8.40 9.53 -9.80
C ALA A 274 8.79 10.84 -10.51
N LEU A 275 9.89 11.47 -10.12
CA LEU A 275 10.39 12.67 -10.81
C LEU A 275 10.76 12.37 -12.26
N VAL A 276 11.45 11.25 -12.50
CA VAL A 276 11.86 10.85 -13.85
C VAL A 276 10.66 10.42 -14.70
N VAL A 277 9.76 9.61 -14.15
CA VAL A 277 8.52 9.21 -14.83
C VAL A 277 7.63 10.42 -15.11
N GLY A 278 7.52 11.35 -14.16
CA GLY A 278 6.74 12.58 -14.32
C GLY A 278 7.33 13.49 -15.38
N ALA A 279 8.65 13.67 -15.40
CA ALA A 279 9.32 14.49 -16.40
C ALA A 279 9.29 13.86 -17.80
N TYR A 280 9.47 12.54 -17.90
CA TYR A 280 9.28 11.80 -19.16
C TYR A 280 7.84 11.94 -19.67
N SER A 281 6.84 11.68 -18.81
CA SER A 281 5.42 11.82 -19.15
C SER A 281 5.10 13.24 -19.61
N LEU A 282 5.63 14.26 -18.91
CA LEU A 282 5.43 15.65 -19.28
C LEU A 282 6.00 15.94 -20.68
N VAL A 283 7.20 15.48 -21.00
CA VAL A 283 7.81 15.67 -22.33
C VAL A 283 6.98 14.97 -23.41
N VAL A 284 6.59 13.72 -23.20
CA VAL A 284 5.80 12.96 -24.17
C VAL A 284 4.45 13.64 -24.42
N VAL A 285 3.71 13.97 -23.34
CA VAL A 285 2.41 14.64 -23.44
C VAL A 285 2.53 16.00 -24.12
N SER A 286 3.56 16.79 -23.78
CA SER A 286 3.81 18.09 -24.41
C SER A 286 4.11 17.94 -25.90
N ALA A 287 4.96 16.98 -26.27
CA ALA A 287 5.32 16.72 -27.66
C ALA A 287 4.10 16.29 -28.49
N THR A 288 3.26 15.39 -27.95
CA THR A 288 2.03 14.95 -28.62
C THR A 288 0.96 16.05 -28.70
N ALA A 289 0.89 16.93 -27.70
CA ALA A 289 -0.09 18.03 -27.69
C ALA A 289 0.28 19.14 -28.68
N VAL A 290 1.57 19.45 -28.82
CA VAL A 290 2.06 20.51 -29.72
C VAL A 290 2.06 20.05 -31.18
N ILE A 291 2.24 18.75 -31.44
CA ILE A 291 2.28 18.22 -32.81
C ILE A 291 1.37 16.98 -32.92
N PRO A 292 0.04 17.19 -33.06
CA PRO A 292 -0.95 16.10 -33.09
C PRO A 292 -0.79 15.14 -34.28
N SER A 293 -0.06 15.54 -35.32
CA SER A 293 0.15 14.80 -36.58
C SER A 293 1.55 14.19 -36.71
N LEU A 294 2.31 14.05 -35.62
CA LEU A 294 3.61 13.37 -35.68
C LEU A 294 3.44 11.93 -36.19
N PRO A 295 4.14 11.53 -37.27
CA PRO A 295 4.17 10.13 -37.68
C PRO A 295 4.77 9.28 -36.55
N ALA A 296 4.44 7.98 -36.50
CA ALA A 296 4.91 7.07 -35.44
C ALA A 296 6.43 7.11 -35.24
N VAL A 297 7.19 7.36 -36.31
CA VAL A 297 8.66 7.53 -36.28
C VAL A 297 9.07 8.80 -35.52
N GLY A 298 8.30 9.88 -35.62
CA GLY A 298 8.50 11.13 -34.89
C GLY A 298 8.26 10.98 -33.39
N ILE A 299 7.23 10.24 -32.99
CA ILE A 299 6.98 9.90 -31.59
C ILE A 299 8.11 9.01 -31.06
N ALA A 300 8.48 7.96 -31.79
CA ALA A 300 9.56 7.06 -31.40
C ALA A 300 10.92 7.77 -31.25
N SER A 301 11.25 8.70 -32.15
CA SER A 301 12.49 9.48 -32.08
C SER A 301 12.47 10.50 -30.94
N ALA A 302 11.35 11.20 -30.71
CA ALA A 302 11.19 12.08 -29.55
C ALA A 302 11.32 11.31 -28.22
N THR A 303 10.70 10.13 -28.14
CA THR A 303 10.85 9.21 -27.00
C THR A 303 12.30 8.77 -26.80
N LEU A 304 13.01 8.42 -27.88
CA LEU A 304 14.41 7.99 -27.82
C LEU A 304 15.34 9.12 -27.33
N VAL A 305 15.13 10.35 -27.82
CA VAL A 305 15.89 11.54 -27.40
C VAL A 305 15.60 11.86 -25.94
N ALA A 306 14.33 11.85 -25.54
CA ALA A 306 13.93 12.04 -24.14
C ALA A 306 14.58 10.98 -23.25
N ALA A 307 14.52 9.70 -23.62
CA ALA A 307 15.16 8.61 -22.89
C ALA A 307 16.68 8.80 -22.80
N GLY A 308 17.34 9.17 -23.89
CA GLY A 308 18.80 9.42 -23.93
C GLY A 308 19.24 10.54 -22.97
N ILE A 309 18.41 11.55 -22.76
CA ILE A 309 18.68 12.65 -21.82
C ILE A 309 18.33 12.24 -20.38
N PHE A 310 17.21 11.55 -20.17
CA PHE A 310 16.71 11.22 -18.83
C PHE A 310 17.46 10.05 -18.17
N LEU A 311 17.87 9.01 -18.91
CA LEU A 311 18.61 7.88 -18.34
C LEU A 311 19.89 8.26 -17.58
N PRO A 312 20.80 9.11 -18.12
CA PRO A 312 22.00 9.49 -17.40
C PRO A 312 21.70 10.39 -16.18
N VAL A 313 20.67 11.25 -16.27
CA VAL A 313 20.20 12.04 -15.13
C VAL A 313 19.66 11.14 -14.02
N LEU A 314 18.85 10.13 -14.37
CA LEU A 314 18.31 9.14 -13.44
C LEU A 314 19.44 8.45 -12.66
N ARG A 315 20.48 7.98 -13.36
CA ARG A 315 21.63 7.32 -12.72
C ARG A 315 22.39 8.25 -11.78
N ARG A 316 22.60 9.52 -12.16
CA ARG A 316 23.29 10.50 -11.31
C ARG A 316 22.50 10.85 -10.05
N VAL A 317 21.20 11.05 -10.18
CA VAL A 317 20.32 11.36 -9.05
C VAL A 317 20.25 10.17 -8.09
N GLN A 318 20.12 8.94 -8.60
CA GLN A 318 20.16 7.72 -7.78
C GLN A 318 21.48 7.63 -6.98
N HIS A 319 22.63 7.83 -7.65
CA HIS A 319 23.94 7.77 -7.00
C HIS A 319 24.16 8.87 -5.96
N PHE A 320 23.69 10.10 -6.24
CA PHE A 320 23.78 11.22 -5.32
C PHE A 320 22.99 10.97 -4.04
N ILE A 321 21.79 10.40 -4.18
CA ILE A 321 20.93 10.10 -3.03
C ILE A 321 21.47 8.93 -2.22
N ASP A 322 21.98 7.87 -2.88
CA ASP A 322 22.65 6.77 -2.19
C ASP A 322 23.82 7.28 -1.34
N ARG A 323 24.61 8.22 -1.86
CA ARG A 323 25.66 8.90 -1.09
C ARG A 323 25.12 9.76 0.06
N ARG A 324 24.03 10.49 -0.15
CA ARG A 324 23.51 11.47 0.83
C ARG A 324 22.77 10.83 2.00
N PHE A 325 22.06 9.72 1.75
CA PHE A 325 21.21 9.05 2.74
C PHE A 325 21.84 7.78 3.36
N ASN A 326 22.69 7.04 2.65
CA ASN A 326 23.49 5.94 3.23
C ASN A 326 24.89 6.41 3.66
N ARG A 327 25.07 7.70 3.94
CA ARG A 327 26.38 8.27 4.29
C ARG A 327 27.06 7.51 5.44
N ALA A 328 26.32 7.14 6.49
CA ALA A 328 26.86 6.36 7.61
C ALA A 328 27.36 4.96 7.21
N GLN A 329 26.68 4.25 6.30
CA GLN A 329 27.13 2.92 5.85
C GLN A 329 28.25 3.02 4.80
N TYR A 330 28.17 3.99 3.90
CA TYR A 330 29.19 4.20 2.87
C TYR A 330 30.50 4.70 3.51
N ASP A 331 30.40 5.56 4.52
CA ASP A 331 31.55 5.98 5.33
C ASP A 331 32.09 4.79 6.14
N ALA A 332 31.24 3.93 6.74
CA ALA A 332 31.71 2.73 7.44
C ALA A 332 32.46 1.72 6.54
N VAL A 333 31.92 1.42 5.35
CA VAL A 333 32.60 0.51 4.39
C VAL A 333 33.92 1.12 3.91
N ARG A 334 33.93 2.42 3.60
CA ARG A 334 35.14 3.12 3.16
C ARG A 334 36.19 3.25 4.26
N VAL A 335 35.78 3.38 5.53
CA VAL A 335 36.68 3.36 6.69
C VAL A 335 37.29 1.98 6.87
N VAL A 336 36.52 0.90 6.70
CA VAL A 336 37.00 -0.49 6.76
C VAL A 336 37.90 -0.85 5.58
N GLU A 337 37.58 -0.43 4.36
CA GLU A 337 38.43 -0.62 3.17
C GLU A 337 39.75 0.15 3.32
N ALA A 338 39.69 1.42 3.77
CA ALA A 338 40.89 2.21 4.02
C ALA A 338 41.76 1.61 5.15
N PHE A 339 41.15 0.99 6.16
CA PHE A 339 41.86 0.23 7.18
C PHE A 339 42.49 -1.05 6.60
N GLY A 340 41.75 -1.82 5.79
CA GLY A 340 42.24 -3.02 5.13
C GLY A 340 43.41 -2.75 4.17
N ASP A 341 43.35 -1.65 3.42
CA ASP A 341 44.44 -1.23 2.53
C ASP A 341 45.68 -0.77 3.31
N ARG A 342 45.50 -0.08 4.45
CA ARG A 342 46.60 0.32 5.35
C ARG A 342 47.24 -0.87 6.07
N LEU A 343 46.48 -1.92 6.39
CA LEU A 343 47.00 -3.19 6.89
C LEU A 343 47.84 -3.93 5.85
N ARG A 344 47.41 -3.91 4.59
CA ARG A 344 48.13 -4.55 3.48
C ARG A 344 49.39 -3.78 3.06
N SER A 345 49.43 -2.46 3.25
CA SER A 345 50.57 -1.61 2.86
C SER A 345 51.69 -1.52 3.90
N GLY A 346 51.64 -2.31 4.99
CA GLY A 346 52.71 -2.39 5.98
C GLY A 346 52.55 -1.45 7.17
N SER A 347 51.52 -1.69 7.99
CA SER A 347 51.36 -0.98 9.27
C SER A 347 52.32 -1.50 10.33
N ASN A 348 52.78 -0.60 11.18
CA ASN A 348 53.59 -0.91 12.35
C ASN A 348 52.72 -1.72 13.34
N PRO A 349 53.11 -2.95 13.76
CA PRO A 349 52.25 -3.82 14.57
C PRO A 349 51.86 -3.23 15.93
N HIS A 350 52.61 -2.23 16.42
CA HIS A 350 52.29 -1.48 17.64
C HIS A 350 51.16 -0.44 17.49
N LEU A 351 50.83 -0.01 16.25
CA LEU A 351 49.79 1.00 15.98
C LEU A 351 48.48 0.41 15.44
N ALA A 352 48.49 -0.85 15.00
CA ALA A 352 47.32 -1.50 14.40
C ALA A 352 46.13 -1.63 15.36
N GLY A 353 46.38 -1.71 16.67
CA GLY A 353 45.33 -1.75 17.70
C GLY A 353 44.56 -0.44 17.80
N ASP A 354 45.27 0.69 17.88
CA ASP A 354 44.67 2.02 17.98
C ASP A 354 43.97 2.41 16.68
N GLU A 355 44.55 2.10 15.52
CA GLU A 355 43.91 2.33 14.23
C GLU A 355 42.62 1.51 14.03
N LEU A 356 42.57 0.29 14.58
CA LEU A 356 41.35 -0.53 14.57
C LEU A 356 40.26 0.10 15.46
N VAL A 357 40.63 0.59 16.65
CA VAL A 357 39.70 1.27 17.57
C VAL A 357 39.16 2.55 16.93
N ASP A 358 40.02 3.37 16.34
CA ASP A 358 39.64 4.60 15.63
C ASP A 358 38.70 4.30 14.45
N ALA A 359 39.01 3.27 13.65
CA ALA A 359 38.16 2.86 12.54
C ALA A 359 36.78 2.38 13.04
N VAL A 360 36.73 1.64 14.15
CA VAL A 360 35.50 1.18 14.78
C VAL A 360 34.70 2.34 15.40
N GLU A 361 35.35 3.29 16.06
CA GLU A 361 34.69 4.48 16.61
C GLU A 361 34.10 5.35 15.50
N GLN A 362 34.86 5.56 14.43
CA GLN A 362 34.45 6.41 13.31
C GLN A 362 33.36 5.75 12.46
N ALA A 363 33.38 4.42 12.31
CA ALA A 363 32.41 3.68 11.52
C ALA A 363 31.11 3.35 12.27
N LEU A 364 31.20 3.01 13.57
CA LEU A 364 30.09 2.44 14.33
C LEU A 364 29.56 3.34 15.45
N GLN A 365 30.28 4.42 15.81
CA GLN A 365 29.97 5.31 16.94
C GLN A 365 29.43 4.56 18.19
N PRO A 366 30.14 3.51 18.66
CA PRO A 366 29.68 2.68 19.76
C PRO A 366 29.72 3.45 21.09
N SER A 367 28.93 2.99 22.06
CA SER A 367 28.91 3.56 23.42
C SER A 367 30.17 3.18 24.24
N ALA A 368 30.86 2.10 23.85
CA ALA A 368 32.11 1.63 24.42
C ALA A 368 32.82 0.68 23.44
N VAL A 369 34.16 0.70 23.40
CA VAL A 369 35.01 -0.23 22.64
C VAL A 369 36.04 -0.84 23.59
N GLY A 370 36.32 -2.13 23.44
CA GLY A 370 37.38 -2.83 24.18
C GLY A 370 38.24 -3.65 23.22
N LEU A 371 39.56 -3.54 23.34
CA LEU A 371 40.54 -4.32 22.60
C LEU A 371 41.30 -5.22 23.59
N TRP A 372 41.20 -6.54 23.41
CA TRP A 372 41.96 -7.52 24.20
C TRP A 372 43.05 -8.14 23.34
N MET A 373 44.30 -7.82 23.63
CA MET A 373 45.45 -8.44 23.00
C MET A 373 45.94 -9.61 23.87
N ARG A 374 46.23 -10.74 23.23
CA ARG A 374 46.89 -11.86 23.92
C ARG A 374 48.31 -11.43 24.22
N ARG A 375 48.68 -11.34 25.51
CA ARG A 375 50.09 -11.20 25.90
C ARG A 375 50.80 -12.48 25.51
N ASP A 376 51.80 -12.36 24.66
CA ASP A 376 52.71 -13.48 24.43
C ASP A 376 53.48 -13.75 25.73
N ALA A 377 53.41 -15.00 26.18
CA ALA A 377 54.16 -15.48 27.31
C ALA A 377 55.61 -15.71 26.85
N SER A 378 56.41 -14.64 26.85
CA SER A 378 57.86 -14.78 26.65
C SER A 378 58.60 -13.72 27.45
N GLY A 379 59.26 -14.19 28.53
CA GLY A 379 60.55 -13.73 29.05
C GLY A 379 60.65 -12.31 29.53
#